data_AF-Q8ERG2-F1
#
_entry.id   AF-Q8ERG2-F1
#
_cell.length_a   1.000
_cell.length_b   1.000
_cell.length_c   1.000
_cell.angle_alpha   90.00
_cell.angle_beta   90.00
_cell.angle_gamma   90.00
#
_symmetry.space_group_name_H-M   'P 1'
#
loop_
_entity.id
_entity.type
_entity.pdbx_description
1 polymer ?
#
loop_
_entity_poly.entity_id
_entity_poly.type
_entity_poly.pdbx_seq_one_letter_code
_entity_poly.pdbx_strand_id
1 'polypeptide(L)' 'MKHKRIHPLIIIALFLSSIANGLNAYQYFGKQDTSSGWIFTTLCVVTLFCAIASLFINKTMNKRKSFN' A
#
# COMPACT_ATOMS: atom_id res chain seq x y z
N MET A 1 -2.12 -20.31 17.44
CA MET A 1 -1.78 -18.93 17.01
C MET A 1 -3.03 -18.29 16.42
N LYS A 2 -3.54 -17.19 17.00
CA LYS A 2 -4.77 -16.52 16.54
C LYS A 2 -4.56 -16.02 15.10
N HIS A 3 -5.29 -16.59 14.16
CA HIS A 3 -5.24 -16.29 12.73
C HIS A 3 -5.76 -14.86 12.48
N LYS A 4 -4.90 -13.85 12.69
CA LYS A 4 -5.21 -12.45 12.41
C LYS A 4 -5.38 -12.29 10.91
N ARG A 5 -6.63 -12.29 10.43
CA ARG A 5 -6.98 -11.89 9.08
C ARG A 5 -6.51 -10.46 8.88
N ILE A 6 -5.77 -10.20 7.81
CA ILE A 6 -5.49 -8.83 7.38
C ILE A 6 -6.85 -8.22 7.05
N HIS A 7 -7.29 -7.24 7.84
CA HIS A 7 -8.59 -6.62 7.64
C HIS A 7 -8.60 -5.87 6.30
N PRO A 8 -9.65 -5.98 5.49
CA PRO A 8 -9.77 -5.26 4.22
C PRO A 8 -9.61 -3.74 4.40
N LEU A 9 -9.92 -3.23 5.60
CA LEU A 9 -9.67 -1.85 6.00
C LEU A 9 -8.20 -1.41 5.87
N ILE A 10 -7.24 -2.31 6.15
CA ILE A 10 -5.80 -2.03 6.05
C ILE A 10 -5.41 -1.86 4.59
N ILE A 11 -5.98 -2.67 3.69
CA ILE A 11 -5.73 -2.58 2.25
C ILE A 11 -6.27 -1.25 1.71
N ILE A 12 -7.46 -0.84 2.14
CA ILE A 12 -8.06 0.45 1.77
C ILE A 12 -7.22 1.62 2.29
N ALA A 13 -6.77 1.56 3.54
CA ALA A 13 -5.91 2.59 4.14
C ALA A 13 -4.57 2.73 3.41
N LEU A 14 -3.96 1.60 3.01
CA LEU A 14 -2.75 1.58 2.19
C LEU A 14 -2.99 2.21 0.81
N PHE A 15 -4.15 1.97 0.21
CA PHE A 15 -4.53 2.55 -1.08
C PHE A 15 -4.70 4.07 -1.00
N LEU A 16 -5.43 4.57 0.00
CA LEU A 16 -5.56 6.01 0.24
C LEU A 16 -4.21 6.68 0.51
N SER A 17 -3.34 6.02 1.28
CA SER A 17 -2.00 6.52 1.57
C SER A 17 -1.13 6.60 0.30
N SER A 18 -1.25 5.62 -0.59
CA SER A 18 -0.56 5.62 -1.89
C SER A 18 -1.02 6.78 -2.78
N ILE A 19 -2.33 7.04 -2.83
CA ILE A 19 -2.90 8.16 -3.62
C ILE A 19 -2.43 9.50 -3.03
N ALA A 20 -2.47 9.67 -1.71
CA ALA A 20 -2.01 10.87 -1.05
C ALA A 20 -0.51 11.14 -1.29
N ASN A 21 0.33 10.10 -1.21
CA ASN A 21 1.75 10.20 -1.52
C ASN A 21 2.00 10.56 -3.00
N GLY A 22 1.25 9.97 -3.93
CA GLY A 22 1.33 10.31 -5.35
C GLY A 22 0.93 11.77 -5.63
N LEU A 23 -0.14 12.26 -5.01
CA LEU A 23 -0.58 13.66 -5.14
C LEU A 23 0.47 14.63 -4.59
N ASN A 24 1.03 14.32 -3.42
CA ASN A 24 2.09 15.13 -2.81
C ASN A 24 3.34 15.14 -3.70
N ALA A 25 3.79 13.98 -4.19
CA ALA A 25 4.93 13.90 -5.10
C ALA A 25 4.73 14.83 -6.31
N TYR A 26 3.56 14.78 -6.95
CA TYR A 26 3.22 15.62 -8.10
C TYR A 26 3.29 17.12 -7.76
N GLN A 27 2.77 17.53 -6.60
CA GLN A 27 2.87 18.92 -6.16
C GLN A 27 4.31 19.37 -5.88
N TYR A 28 5.14 18.52 -5.26
CA TYR A 28 6.53 18.86 -4.97
C TYR A 28 7.42 18.90 -6.21
N PHE A 29 7.17 18.02 -7.20
CA PHE A 29 7.85 18.11 -8.49
C PHE A 29 7.55 19.42 -9.24
N GLY A 30 6.35 19.98 -9.06
CA GLY A 30 5.98 21.29 -9.62
C GLY A 30 6.65 22.49 -8.94
N LYS A 31 7.19 22.34 -7.73
CA LYS A 31 7.78 23.42 -6.93
C LYS A 31 9.32 23.43 -6.94
N GLN A 32 9.97 22.72 -7.87
CA GLN A 32 11.43 22.52 -7.93
C GLN A 32 12.06 21.76 -6.74
N ASP A 33 11.28 21.40 -5.71
CA ASP A 33 11.68 20.52 -4.61
C ASP A 33 11.67 19.04 -5.03
N THR A 34 12.52 18.73 -6.00
CA THR A 34 12.70 17.39 -6.57
C THR A 34 13.06 16.34 -5.50
N SER A 35 13.85 16.71 -4.48
CA SER A 35 14.19 15.83 -3.36
C SER A 35 12.94 15.32 -2.61
N SER A 36 11.99 16.21 -2.32
CA SER A 36 10.72 15.85 -1.68
C SER A 36 9.85 15.00 -2.60
N GLY A 37 9.82 15.33 -3.90
CA GLY A 37 9.14 14.53 -4.92
C GLY A 37 9.62 13.07 -4.95
N TRP A 38 10.94 12.84 -4.93
CA TRP A 38 11.53 11.49 -4.89
C TRP A 38 11.15 10.72 -3.61
N ILE A 39 11.14 11.38 -2.46
CA ILE A 39 10.77 10.74 -1.18
C ILE A 39 9.32 10.25 -1.25
N PHE A 40 8.38 11.10 -1.67
CA PHE A 40 6.97 10.74 -1.78
C PHE A 40 6.72 9.66 -2.84
N THR A 41 7.42 9.69 -3.97
CA THR A 41 7.35 8.63 -4.98
C THR A 41 7.82 7.29 -4.43
N THR A 42 8.94 7.28 -3.69
CA THR A 42 9.47 6.06 -3.08
C THR A 42 8.49 5.51 -2.03
N LEU A 43 7.93 6.39 -1.21
CA LEU A 43 6.90 6.04 -0.23
C LEU A 43 5.65 5.44 -0.90
N CYS A 44 5.22 6.01 -2.04
CA CYS A 44 4.11 5.52 -2.84
C CYS A 44 4.36 4.07 -3.31
N VAL A 45 5.53 3.80 -3.91
CA VAL A 45 5.91 2.45 -4.37
C VAL A 45 5.94 1.44 -3.23
N VAL A 46 6.48 1.81 -2.07
CA VAL A 46 6.50 0.95 -0.88
C VAL A 46 5.07 0.63 -0.38
N THR A 47 4.20 1.64 -0.27
CA THR A 47 2.80 1.41 0.13
C THR A 47 2.05 0.52 -0.86
N LEU A 48 2.33 0.66 -2.15
CA LEU A 48 1.72 -0.14 -3.21
C LEU A 48 2.19 -1.59 -3.15
N PHE A 49 3.48 -1.82 -2.89
CA PHE A 49 4.03 -3.15 -2.64
C PHE A 49 3.39 -3.80 -1.40
N CYS A 50 3.25 -3.07 -0.29
CA CYS A 50 2.56 -3.56 0.91
C CYS A 50 1.08 -3.90 0.65
N ALA A 51 0.39 -3.12 -0.18
CA ALA A 51 -0.99 -3.40 -0.56
C ALA A 51 -1.10 -4.70 -1.38
N ILE A 52 -0.20 -4.89 -2.36
CA ILE A 52 -0.14 -6.12 -3.17
C ILE A 52 0.20 -7.32 -2.29
N ALA A 53 1.21 -7.22 -1.41
CA ALA A 53 1.59 -8.28 -0.50
C ALA A 53 0.41 -8.67 0.42
N SER A 54 -0.34 -7.69 0.91
CA SER A 54 -1.55 -7.90 1.71
C SER A 54 -2.63 -8.65 0.92
N LEU A 55 -2.84 -8.32 -0.36
CA LEU A 55 -3.77 -9.04 -1.24
C LEU A 55 -3.33 -10.49 -1.47
N PHE A 56 -2.03 -10.72 -1.71
CA PHE A 56 -1.49 -12.07 -1.88
C PHE A 56 -1.67 -12.90 -0.60
N ILE A 57 -1.31 -12.36 0.57
CA ILE A 57 -1.49 -13.06 1.86
C ILE A 57 -2.97 -13.38 2.09
N ASN A 58 -3.88 -12.44 1.80
CA ASN A 58 -5.32 -12.64 1.98
C ASN A 58 -5.86 -13.73 1.02
N LYS A 59 -5.36 -13.78 -0.23
CA LYS A 59 -5.70 -14.81 -1.22
C LYS A 59 -5.20 -16.20 -0.79
N THR A 60 -3.98 -16.29 -0.25
CA THR A 60 -3.40 -17.56 0.25
C THR A 60 -4.11 -18.08 1.50
N MET A 61 -4.51 -17.18 2.41
CA MET A 61 -5.32 -17.52 3.58
C MET A 61 -6.73 -17.97 3.22
N ASN A 62 -7.34 -17.38 2.19
CA ASN A 62 -8.66 -17.80 1.72
C ASN A 62 -8.62 -19.18 1.05
N LYS A 63 -7.55 -19.48 0.28
CA LYS A 63 -7.31 -20.84 -0.26
C LYS A 63 -7.14 -21.90 0.83
N ARG A 64 -6.40 -21.61 1.91
CA ARG A 64 -6.25 -22.54 3.05
C ARG A 64 -7.56 -22.80 3.79
N LYS A 65 -8.53 -21.89 3.74
CA LYS A 65 -9.84 -22.05 4.40
C LYS A 65 -10.84 -22.86 3.58
N SER A 66 -10.56 -23.07 2.29
CA SER A 66 -11.43 -23.85 1.38
C SER A 66 -11.08 -25.35 1.34
N PHE A 67 -9.98 -25.75 1.99
CA PHE A 67 -9.44 -27.13 1.98
C PHE A 67 -9.53 -27.82 3.35
N ASN A 68 -10.24 -27.22 4.31
CA ASN A 68 -10.43 -27.70 5.67
C ASN A 68 -11.89 -27.49 6.06
#